data_AF-A0A5J4UCI4-F1
#
_entry.id   AF-A0A5J4UCI4-F1
#
_cell.length_a   1.000
_cell.length_b   1.000
_cell.length_c   1.000
_cell.angle_alpha   90.00
_cell.angle_beta   90.00
_cell.angle_gamma   90.00
#
_symmetry.space_group_name_H-M   'P 1'
#
loop_
_entity.id
_entity.type
_entity.pdbx_description
1 polymer ?
#
loop_
_entity_poly.entity_id
_entity_poly.type
_entity_poly.pdbx_seq_one_letter_code
_entity_poly.pdbx_strand_id
1 'polypeptide(L)' 'MGKEKAHINLVVIGHVDVGKSTTTGHLIYKCGGIDKRTIEKFEQ' A
#
# COMPACT_ATOMS: atom_id res chain seq x y z
N MET A 1 -17.29 1.79 18.63
CA MET A 1 -16.17 0.84 18.80
C MET A 1 -15.96 0.15 17.46
N GLY A 2 -14.84 0.41 16.78
CA GLY A 2 -14.57 -0.26 15.51
C GLY A 2 -14.41 -1.76 15.75
N LYS A 3 -15.14 -2.60 15.00
CA LYS A 3 -14.90 -4.04 15.02
C LYS A 3 -13.43 -4.28 14.67
N GLU A 4 -12.76 -5.16 15.42
CA GLU A 4 -11.44 -5.65 15.03
C GLU A 4 -11.50 -6.18 13.60
N LYS A 5 -10.62 -5.67 12.74
CA LYS A 5 -10.49 -6.18 11.38
C LYS A 5 -9.71 -7.48 11.42
N ALA A 6 -10.14 -8.47 10.66
CA ALA A 6 -9.38 -9.69 10.49
C ALA A 6 -8.00 -9.39 9.88
N HIS A 7 -6.95 -9.97 10.46
CA HIS A 7 -5.61 -9.92 9.88
C HIS A 7 -5.54 -10.85 8.67
N ILE A 8 -5.00 -10.35 7.56
CA ILE A 8 -4.82 -11.10 6.32
C ILE A 8 -3.40 -10.93 5.80
N ASN A 9 -2.86 -11.98 5.18
CA ASN A 9 -1.60 -11.95 4.46
C ASN A 9 -1.88 -11.96 2.96
N LEU A 10 -1.20 -11.11 2.19
CA LEU A 10 -1.41 -10.95 0.74
C LEU A 10 -0.08 -11.03 0.00
N VAL A 11 -0.07 -11.71 -1.15
CA VAL A 11 1.07 -11.74 -2.10
C VAL A 11 0.61 -11.24 -3.47
N VAL A 12 1.41 -10.37 -4.09
CA VAL A 12 1.15 -9.85 -5.45
C VAL A 12 2.18 -10.43 -6.41
N ILE A 13 1.72 -11.16 -7.43
CA ILE A 13 2.55 -11.86 -8.42
C ILE A 13 2.27 -11.36 -9.84
N GLY A 14 3.18 -11.65 -10.78
CA GLY A 14 3.05 -11.24 -12.18
C GLY A 14 4.39 -10.88 -12.82
N HIS A 15 4.38 -10.63 -14.13
CA HIS A 15 5.57 -10.31 -14.92
C HIS A 15 6.26 -9.01 -14.44
N VAL A 16 7.57 -8.86 -14.64
CA VAL A 16 8.38 -7.75 -14.05
C VAL A 16 7.84 -6.37 -14.44
N ASP A 17 7.37 -6.22 -15.68
CA ASP A 17 6.98 -4.92 -16.24
C ASP A 17 5.50 -4.55 -16.09
N VAL A 18 4.66 -5.38 -15.47
CA VAL A 18 3.21 -5.10 -15.35
C VAL A 18 2.86 -4.12 -14.22
N GLY A 19 3.87 -3.49 -13.60
CA GLY A 19 3.64 -2.44 -12.60
C GLY A 19 3.17 -2.93 -11.24
N LYS A 20 3.50 -4.17 -10.84
CA LYS A 20 3.11 -4.75 -9.53
C LYS A 20 3.39 -3.84 -8.34
N SER A 21 4.60 -3.27 -8.29
CA SER A 21 5.03 -2.38 -7.22
C SER A 21 4.25 -1.06 -7.24
N THR A 22 3.93 -0.54 -8.42
CA THR A 22 3.15 0.69 -8.59
C THR A 22 1.73 0.51 -8.06
N THR A 23 1.03 -0.56 -8.45
CA THR A 23 -0.33 -0.83 -7.97
C THR A 23 -0.36 -1.14 -6.48
N THR A 24 0.59 -1.93 -5.99
CA THR A 24 0.69 -2.27 -4.55
C THR A 24 0.98 -1.03 -3.71
N GLY A 25 1.94 -0.20 -4.15
CA GLY A 25 2.25 1.07 -3.49
C GLY A 25 1.04 2.00 -3.45
N HIS A 26 0.29 2.12 -4.56
CA HIS A 26 -0.91 2.95 -4.63
C HIS A 26 -2.03 2.51 -3.69
N LEU A 27 -2.20 1.19 -3.52
CA LEU A 27 -3.15 0.62 -2.56
C LEU A 27 -2.77 1.00 -1.13
N ILE A 28 -1.51 0.80 -0.74
CA ILE A 28 -1.03 1.12 0.60
C ILE A 28 -1.14 2.63 0.87
N TYR A 29 -0.80 3.45 -0.12
CA TYR A 29 -0.91 4.90 -0.07
C TYR A 29 -2.35 5.35 0.20
N LYS A 30 -3.32 4.91 -0.62
CA LYS A 30 -4.73 5.30 -0.47
C LYS A 30 -5.39 4.74 0.79
N CYS A 31 -4.99 3.55 1.23
CA CYS A 31 -5.51 2.93 2.44
C CYS A 31 -4.92 3.52 3.74
N GLY A 32 -3.98 4.48 3.64
CA GLY A 32 -3.35 5.10 4.81
C GLY A 32 -2.42 4.15 5.56
N GLY A 33 -1.86 3.15 4.88
CA GLY A 33 -0.91 2.21 5.47
C GLY A 33 0.51 2.76 5.63
N ILE A 34 0.76 3.99 5.16
CA ILE A 34 2.03 4.72 5.29
C ILE A 34 1.75 6.05 6.00
N ASP A 35 2.69 6.46 6.87
CA ASP A 35 2.63 7.74 7.55
C ASP A 35 2.69 8.93 6.58
N LYS A 36 1.85 9.94 6.82
CA LYS A 36 1.73 11.10 5.92
C LYS A 36 3.03 11.90 5.80
N ARG A 37 3.85 12.01 6.85
CA ARG A 37 5.14 12.73 6.78
C ARG A 37 6.13 12.02 5.86
N THR A 38 6.05 10.69 5.83
CA THR A 38 6.87 9.88 4.92
C THR A 38 6.46 10.15 3.48
N ILE A 39 5.16 10.18 3.20
CA ILE A 39 4.61 10.53 1.88
C ILE A 39 5.07 11.93 1.45
N GLU A 40 4.86 12.94 2.30
CA GLU A 40 5.20 14.33 2.03
C GLU A 40 6.70 14.53 1.74
N LYS A 41 7.57 13.76 2.39
CA LYS A 41 9.03 13.79 2.14
C LYS A 41 9.42 13.33 0.73
N PHE A 42 8.69 12.37 0.16
CA PHE A 42 9.00 11.77 -1.15
C PHE A 42 8.20 12.38 -2.30
N GLU A 43 7.14 13.14 -2.02
CA GLU A 43 6.37 13.90 -3.03
C GLU A 43 6.96 15.30 -3.31
N GLN A 44 8.04 15.70 -2.62
CA GLN A 44 8.79 16.94 -2.90
C GLN A 44 9.84 16.81 -3.99
#